data_AF-A0A0Q5F1N1-F1
#
_entry.id   AF-A0A0Q5F1N1-F1
#
_cell.length_a   1.000
_cell.length_b   1.000
_cell.length_c   1.000
_cell.angle_alpha   90.00
_cell.angle_beta   90.00
_cell.angle_gamma   90.00
#
_symmetry.space_group_name_H-M   'P 1'
#
loop_
_entity.id
_entity.type
_entity.pdbx_description
1 polymer ?
#
loop_
_entity_poly.entity_id
_entity_poly.type
_entity_poly.pdbx_seq_one_letter_code
_entity_poly.pdbx_strand_id
1 'polypeptide(L)'
;MRSRLTLAAVLLSFAAQAMAEKVTVIADTNAKSAYPIGLLKLALSLSGKRYEIDHLPDVPTAKRQAEMVHQGSLSVFWISTSEDLEQAFQPIRIPIYKGLLGYRIFLIRKEDQARFSSVRNLTDLQGLTAGQGQFWADTEILRSAGLKVATSTKDEGLFHMLDGGRFDYMPRGVPEQWDEIKIVSQEVV
;
A
#
# COMPACT_ATOMS: atom_id res chain seq x y z
N MET A 1 -52.61 29.76 25.92
CA MET A 1 -51.45 30.10 25.05
C MET A 1 -50.14 29.45 25.51
N ARG A 2 -50.15 28.19 26.00
CA ARG A 2 -48.96 27.49 26.54
C ARG A 2 -48.64 26.13 25.89
N SER A 3 -49.42 25.71 24.89
CA SER A 3 -49.30 24.39 24.25
C SER A 3 -48.49 24.39 22.94
N ARG A 4 -48.08 25.56 22.43
CA ARG A 4 -47.29 25.66 21.18
C ARG A 4 -45.77 25.60 21.38
N LEU A 5 -45.28 25.80 22.60
CA LEU A 5 -43.84 25.75 22.90
C LEU A 5 -43.31 24.32 23.09
N THR A 6 -44.15 23.38 23.51
CA THR A 6 -43.71 22.00 23.77
C THR A 6 -43.46 21.21 22.47
N LEU A 7 -44.14 21.53 21.38
CA LEU A 7 -43.97 20.85 20.09
C LEU A 7 -42.66 21.22 19.39
N ALA A 8 -42.14 22.43 19.62
CA ALA A 8 -40.87 22.89 19.04
C ALA A 8 -39.64 22.22 19.68
N ALA A 9 -39.70 21.88 20.97
CA ALA A 9 -38.62 21.18 21.67
C ALA A 9 -38.49 19.71 21.27
N VAL A 10 -39.60 19.06 20.91
CA VAL A 10 -39.60 17.66 20.44
C VAL A 10 -39.03 17.55 19.02
N LEU A 11 -39.19 18.57 18.18
CA LEU A 11 -38.64 18.58 16.81
C LEU A 11 -37.13 18.93 16.76
N LEU A 12 -36.59 19.71 17.69
CA LEU A 12 -35.13 19.92 17.78
C LEU A 12 -34.37 18.69 18.32
N SER A 13 -35.07 17.78 18.99
CA SER A 13 -34.46 16.56 19.55
C SER A 13 -34.20 15.48 18.49
N PHE A 14 -34.79 15.61 17.30
CA PHE A 14 -34.64 14.65 16.19
C PHE A 14 -33.58 15.05 15.16
N ALA A 15 -32.99 16.25 15.29
CA ALA A 15 -32.01 16.79 14.35
C ALA A 15 -30.55 16.61 14.80
N ALA A 16 -30.29 15.89 15.89
CA ALA A 16 -28.99 15.27 16.09
C ALA A 16 -28.89 14.03 15.19
N GLN A 17 -29.04 14.22 13.88
CA GLN A 17 -28.47 13.27 12.93
C GLN A 17 -26.97 13.29 13.23
N ALA A 18 -26.48 12.25 13.88
CA ALA A 18 -25.05 11.98 13.97
C ALA A 18 -24.53 12.03 12.52
N MET A 19 -23.86 13.14 12.17
CA MET A 19 -23.24 13.30 10.87
C MET A 19 -22.28 12.12 10.70
N ALA A 20 -22.39 11.42 9.57
CA ALA A 20 -21.48 10.34 9.28
C ALA A 20 -20.05 10.89 9.23
N GLU A 21 -19.12 10.26 9.93
CA GLU A 21 -17.71 10.59 9.81
C GLU A 21 -17.26 10.19 8.40
N LYS A 22 -16.78 11.16 7.61
CA LYS A 22 -16.28 10.90 6.26
C LYS A 22 -14.88 10.30 6.34
N VAL A 23 -14.73 9.13 5.76
CA VAL A 23 -13.44 8.44 5.63
C VAL A 23 -13.10 8.36 4.15
N THR A 24 -12.21 9.24 3.70
CA THR A 24 -11.72 9.23 2.33
C THR A 24 -10.60 8.21 2.20
N VAL A 25 -10.74 7.28 1.26
CA VAL A 25 -9.73 6.26 0.95
C VAL A 25 -9.46 6.24 -0.55
N ILE A 26 -8.30 5.71 -0.94
CA ILE A 26 -8.01 5.46 -2.34
C ILE A 26 -8.85 4.28 -2.82
N ALA A 27 -9.53 4.47 -3.93
CA ALA A 27 -10.34 3.49 -4.63
C ALA A 27 -9.43 2.60 -5.46
N ASP A 28 -8.55 1.85 -4.81
CA ASP A 28 -7.81 0.84 -5.55
C ASP A 28 -8.72 -0.38 -5.70
N THR A 29 -9.31 -0.49 -6.90
CA THR A 29 -10.15 -1.62 -7.33
C THR A 29 -9.31 -2.84 -7.71
N ASN A 30 -7.97 -2.75 -7.65
CA ASN A 30 -7.12 -3.90 -7.84
C ASN A 30 -7.13 -4.79 -6.59
N ALA A 31 -6.89 -6.09 -6.80
CA ALA A 31 -6.91 -7.10 -5.75
C ALA A 31 -5.99 -6.78 -4.54
N LYS A 32 -4.93 -5.99 -4.75
CA LYS A 32 -3.99 -5.53 -3.72
C LYS A 32 -4.65 -4.72 -2.59
N SER A 33 -5.69 -3.95 -2.89
CA SER A 33 -6.36 -3.09 -1.89
C SER A 33 -7.68 -3.64 -1.38
N ALA A 34 -8.17 -4.74 -1.96
CA ALA A 34 -9.40 -5.39 -1.51
C ALA A 34 -9.32 -5.82 -0.03
N TYR A 35 -8.19 -6.41 0.38
CA TYR A 35 -8.00 -6.85 1.77
C TYR A 35 -7.88 -5.68 2.77
N PRO A 36 -7.01 -4.67 2.58
CA PRO A 36 -6.95 -3.48 3.44
C PRO A 36 -8.30 -2.75 3.55
N ILE A 37 -9.00 -2.55 2.44
CA ILE A 37 -10.31 -1.87 2.43
C ILE A 37 -11.36 -2.71 3.17
N GLY A 38 -11.37 -4.04 2.97
CA GLY A 38 -12.25 -4.95 3.70
C GLY A 38 -12.02 -4.90 5.21
N LEU A 39 -10.76 -4.90 5.64
CA LEU A 39 -10.39 -4.80 7.04
C LEU A 39 -10.77 -3.44 7.64
N LEU A 40 -10.58 -2.35 6.90
CA LEU A 40 -11.00 -1.01 7.32
C LEU A 40 -12.54 -0.94 7.48
N LYS A 41 -13.29 -1.46 6.51
CA LYS A 41 -14.77 -1.53 6.59
C LYS A 41 -15.23 -2.31 7.82
N LEU A 42 -14.58 -3.44 8.12
CA LEU A 42 -14.87 -4.22 9.32
C LEU A 42 -14.57 -3.41 10.59
N ALA A 43 -13.40 -2.78 10.69
CA ALA A 43 -13.02 -1.96 11.84
C ALA A 43 -14.00 -0.79 12.07
N LEU A 44 -14.39 -0.09 11.00
CA LEU A 44 -15.38 0.99 11.06
C LEU A 44 -16.76 0.49 11.50
N SER A 45 -17.20 -0.68 11.01
CA SER A 45 -18.47 -1.28 11.42
C SER A 45 -18.54 -1.60 12.92
N LEU A 46 -17.40 -1.88 13.54
CA LEU A 46 -17.27 -2.18 14.97
C LEU A 46 -17.11 -0.92 15.84
N SER A 47 -16.97 0.26 15.23
CA SER A 47 -16.72 1.52 15.97
C SER A 47 -17.95 2.08 16.71
N GLY A 48 -19.15 1.60 16.36
CA GLY A 48 -20.42 2.16 16.86
C GLY A 48 -20.75 3.55 16.29
N LYS A 49 -19.94 4.08 15.36
CA LYS A 49 -20.17 5.35 14.68
C LYS A 49 -20.79 5.15 13.30
N ARG A 50 -21.54 6.14 12.84
CA ARG A 50 -21.96 6.24 11.43
C ARG A 50 -20.78 6.75 10.61
N TYR A 51 -20.48 6.11 9.48
CA TYR A 51 -19.39 6.51 8.59
C TYR A 51 -19.82 6.42 7.13
N GLU A 52 -19.16 7.21 6.28
CA GLU A 52 -19.29 7.17 4.83
C GLU A 52 -17.89 7.06 4.22
N ILE A 53 -17.68 6.10 3.32
CA ILE A 53 -16.39 5.89 2.67
C ILE A 53 -16.43 6.54 1.28
N ASP A 54 -15.65 7.61 1.13
CA ASP A 54 -15.43 8.28 -0.15
C ASP A 54 -14.18 7.69 -0.82
N HIS A 55 -14.27 7.47 -2.13
CA HIS A 55 -13.30 6.68 -2.90
C HIS A 55 -12.62 7.57 -3.95
N LEU A 56 -11.29 7.73 -3.88
CA LEU A 56 -10.50 8.49 -4.86
C LEU A 56 -10.05 7.58 -6.03
N PRO A 57 -10.32 7.93 -7.30
CA PRO A 57 -10.18 7.01 -8.43
C PRO A 57 -8.73 6.68 -8.82
N ASP A 58 -7.79 7.58 -8.54
CA ASP A 58 -6.38 7.39 -8.90
C ASP A 58 -5.60 6.79 -7.73
N VAL A 59 -4.65 5.91 -8.04
CA VAL A 59 -3.67 5.36 -7.07
C VAL A 59 -2.38 6.18 -7.14
N PRO A 60 -2.22 7.23 -6.30
CA PRO A 60 -0.99 8.01 -6.24
C PRO A 60 0.17 7.18 -5.67
N THR A 61 1.40 7.63 -5.96
CA THR A 61 2.62 7.07 -5.36
C THR A 61 2.57 7.11 -3.84
N ALA A 62 3.30 6.21 -3.16
CA ALA A 62 3.37 6.18 -1.70
C ALA A 62 3.68 7.55 -1.07
N LYS A 63 4.60 8.31 -1.68
CA LYS A 63 4.91 9.68 -1.27
C LYS A 63 3.69 10.59 -1.36
N ARG A 64 2.95 10.55 -2.48
CA ARG A 64 1.78 11.39 -2.69
C ARG A 64 0.61 11.00 -1.79
N GLN A 65 0.47 9.72 -1.43
CA GLN A 65 -0.49 9.27 -0.41
C GLN A 65 -0.21 9.92 0.94
N ALA A 66 1.04 9.89 1.40
CA ALA A 66 1.44 10.52 2.65
C ALA A 66 1.15 12.03 2.65
N GLU A 67 1.47 12.73 1.55
CA GLU A 67 1.13 14.16 1.39
C GLU A 67 -0.38 14.42 1.46
N MET A 68 -1.19 13.56 0.85
CA MET A 68 -2.64 13.72 0.84
C MET A 68 -3.26 13.54 2.23
N VAL A 69 -2.69 12.66 3.05
CA VAL A 69 -3.09 12.51 4.46
C VAL A 69 -2.68 13.72 5.28
N HIS A 70 -1.46 14.22 5.06
CA HIS A 70 -1.00 15.44 5.71
C HIS A 70 -1.91 16.65 5.38
N GLN A 71 -2.41 16.72 4.15
CA GLN A 71 -3.33 17.77 3.68
C GLN A 71 -4.80 17.54 4.09
N GLY A 72 -5.14 16.41 4.71
CA GLY A 72 -6.52 16.05 5.09
C GLY A 72 -7.41 15.62 3.93
N SER A 73 -6.85 15.47 2.73
CA SER A 73 -7.58 15.00 1.52
C SER A 73 -7.70 13.48 1.44
N LEU A 74 -6.91 12.75 2.23
CA LEU A 74 -6.99 11.30 2.43
C LEU A 74 -7.06 11.02 3.93
N SER A 75 -7.95 10.15 4.39
CA SER A 75 -8.13 9.88 5.83
C SER A 75 -7.16 8.82 6.34
N VAL A 76 -6.85 7.83 5.51
CA VAL A 76 -5.98 6.70 5.85
C VAL A 76 -5.27 6.18 4.61
N PHE A 77 -4.05 5.68 4.80
CA PHE A 77 -3.21 5.09 3.77
C PHE A 77 -2.53 3.84 4.34
N TRP A 78 -2.18 2.89 3.47
CA TRP A 78 -1.51 1.64 3.84
C TRP A 78 -0.30 1.44 2.93
N ILE A 79 0.88 1.78 3.45
CA ILE A 79 2.16 1.63 2.76
C ILE A 79 3.17 0.94 3.67
N SER A 80 4.31 0.53 3.12
CA SER A 80 5.46 0.12 3.94
C SER A 80 5.86 1.25 4.89
N THR A 81 6.01 0.92 6.18
CA THR A 81 6.33 1.90 7.22
C THR A 81 7.83 2.26 7.22
N SER A 82 8.15 3.41 7.83
CA SER A 82 9.52 3.84 8.15
C SER A 82 9.48 4.68 9.43
N GLU A 83 10.63 4.88 10.08
CA GLU A 83 10.73 5.74 11.26
C GLU A 83 10.22 7.17 10.96
N ASP A 84 10.56 7.72 9.80
CA ASP A 84 10.11 9.05 9.37
C ASP A 84 8.58 9.13 9.23
N LEU A 85 7.95 8.08 8.68
CA LEU A 85 6.49 8.02 8.54
C LEU A 85 5.80 7.90 9.90
N GLU A 86 6.35 7.11 10.82
CA GLU A 86 5.77 6.98 12.18
C GLU A 86 5.97 8.23 13.05
N GLN A 87 6.96 9.07 12.74
CA GLN A 87 7.13 10.38 13.36
C GLN A 87 6.16 11.42 12.76
N ALA A 88 5.91 11.36 11.44
CA ALA A 88 5.07 12.33 10.73
C ALA A 88 3.56 12.04 10.81
N PHE A 89 3.17 10.79 11.03
CA PHE A 89 1.77 10.33 11.02
C PHE A 89 1.47 9.43 12.22
N GLN A 90 0.19 9.27 12.57
CA GLN A 90 -0.25 8.34 13.60
C GLN A 90 -0.23 6.89 13.06
N PRO A 91 0.65 6.00 13.55
CA PRO A 91 0.68 4.63 13.05
C PRO A 91 -0.36 3.74 13.72
N ILE A 92 -0.87 2.77 12.95
CA ILE A 92 -1.64 1.63 13.45
C ILE A 92 -0.68 0.44 13.49
N ARG A 93 -0.17 0.09 14.68
CA ARG A 93 0.86 -0.95 14.88
C ARG A 93 0.27 -2.36 14.93
N ILE A 94 -0.64 -2.66 14.00
CA ILE A 94 -1.22 -3.99 13.81
C ILE A 94 -0.85 -4.42 12.39
N PRO A 95 0.10 -5.36 12.22
CA PRO A 95 0.54 -5.77 10.90
C PRO A 95 -0.58 -6.54 10.19
N ILE A 96 -1.28 -5.89 9.27
CA ILE A 96 -2.45 -6.47 8.58
C ILE A 96 -2.08 -7.71 7.75
N TYR A 97 -0.81 -7.78 7.31
CA TYR A 97 -0.23 -8.94 6.61
C TYR A 97 0.64 -9.82 7.51
N LYS A 98 0.62 -9.65 8.84
CA LYS A 98 1.35 -10.47 9.82
C LYS A 98 2.85 -10.71 9.50
N GLY A 99 3.51 -9.69 8.92
CA GLY A 99 4.93 -9.76 8.55
C GLY A 99 5.23 -10.35 7.17
N LEU A 100 4.22 -10.81 6.41
CA LEU A 100 4.42 -11.43 5.09
C LEU A 100 5.02 -10.49 4.03
N LEU A 101 4.88 -9.17 4.18
CA LEU A 101 5.57 -8.19 3.32
C LEU A 101 7.10 -8.23 3.47
N GLY A 102 7.61 -8.68 4.62
CA GLY A 102 9.05 -8.84 4.85
C GLY A 102 9.66 -10.06 4.15
N TYR A 103 8.83 -11.03 3.74
CA TYR A 103 9.27 -12.20 2.99
C TYR A 103 9.33 -11.85 1.51
N ARG A 104 10.51 -12.04 0.91
CA ARG A 104 10.75 -11.68 -0.48
C ARG A 104 10.78 -12.92 -1.37
N ILE A 105 10.11 -12.81 -2.51
CA ILE A 105 10.34 -13.69 -3.67
C ILE A 105 10.78 -12.79 -4.80
N PHE A 106 11.70 -13.29 -5.61
CA PHE A 106 12.28 -12.54 -6.70
C PHE A 106 11.54 -12.88 -7.97
N LEU A 107 11.03 -11.84 -8.64
CA LEU A 107 10.67 -11.95 -10.03
C LEU A 107 11.95 -11.83 -10.85
N ILE A 108 12.17 -12.78 -11.74
CA ILE A 108 13.35 -12.84 -12.61
C ILE A 108 12.93 -13.13 -14.04
N ARG A 109 13.80 -12.84 -15.00
CA ARG A 109 13.60 -13.35 -16.36
C ARG A 109 13.80 -14.87 -16.37
N LYS A 110 13.00 -15.57 -17.16
CA LYS A 110 12.96 -17.03 -17.21
C LYS A 110 14.31 -17.65 -17.58
N GLU A 111 15.05 -17.00 -18.46
CA GLU A 111 16.40 -17.44 -18.86
C GLU A 111 17.44 -17.33 -17.73
N ASP A 112 17.19 -16.49 -16.71
CA ASP A 112 18.09 -16.30 -15.57
C ASP A 112 17.88 -17.35 -14.46
N GLN A 113 16.93 -18.28 -14.60
CA GLN A 113 16.61 -19.26 -13.55
C GLN A 113 17.82 -20.05 -13.06
N ALA A 114 18.71 -20.47 -13.98
CA ALA A 114 19.92 -21.22 -13.62
C ALA A 114 20.88 -20.36 -12.77
N ARG A 115 21.03 -19.07 -13.11
CA ARG A 115 21.84 -18.11 -12.36
C ARG A 115 21.26 -17.93 -10.96
N PHE A 116 19.96 -17.67 -10.82
CA PHE A 116 19.31 -17.48 -9.51
C PHE A 116 19.25 -18.75 -8.65
N SER A 117 19.23 -19.94 -9.25
CA SER A 117 19.30 -21.21 -8.50
C SER A 117 20.64 -21.43 -7.80
N SER A 118 21.67 -20.67 -8.20
CA SER A 118 23.01 -20.69 -7.58
C SER A 118 23.16 -19.67 -6.44
N VAL A 119 22.23 -18.72 -6.28
CA VAL A 119 22.24 -17.73 -5.21
C VAL A 119 21.87 -18.41 -3.88
N ARG A 120 22.78 -18.34 -2.90
CA ARG A 120 22.63 -18.98 -1.59
C ARG A 120 22.75 -18.01 -0.43
N ASN A 121 23.30 -16.82 -0.66
CA ASN A 121 23.56 -15.86 0.40
C ASN A 121 23.50 -14.40 -0.12
N LEU A 122 23.64 -13.45 0.80
CA LEU A 122 23.61 -12.02 0.49
C LEU A 122 24.77 -11.58 -0.43
N THR A 123 25.96 -12.16 -0.27
CA THR A 123 27.13 -11.83 -1.10
C THR A 123 26.90 -12.19 -2.56
N ASP A 124 26.25 -13.32 -2.83
CA ASP A 124 25.85 -13.69 -4.20
C ASP A 124 24.92 -12.63 -4.81
N LEU A 125 24.01 -12.06 -4.02
CA LEU A 125 23.09 -11.00 -4.44
C LEU A 125 23.75 -9.64 -4.66
N GLN A 126 24.85 -9.33 -3.96
CA GLN A 126 25.59 -8.06 -4.16
C GLN A 126 26.20 -7.95 -5.57
N GLY A 127 26.40 -9.10 -6.25
CA GLY A 127 26.79 -9.16 -7.66
C GLY A 127 25.65 -8.80 -8.63
N LEU A 128 24.41 -8.74 -8.16
CA LEU A 128 23.20 -8.53 -8.94
C LEU A 128 22.58 -7.16 -8.66
N THR A 129 21.73 -6.69 -9.56
CA THR A 129 20.99 -5.43 -9.43
C THR A 129 19.51 -5.71 -9.20
N ALA A 130 18.96 -5.20 -8.09
CA ALA A 130 17.54 -5.25 -7.79
C ALA A 130 16.79 -4.09 -8.48
N GLY A 131 15.57 -4.33 -8.94
CA GLY A 131 14.61 -3.30 -9.34
C GLY A 131 13.65 -2.96 -8.20
N GLN A 132 13.43 -1.67 -7.93
CA GLN A 132 12.52 -1.19 -6.89
C GLN A 132 11.81 0.13 -7.26
N GLY A 133 10.67 0.40 -6.64
CA GLY A 133 10.04 1.72 -6.72
C GLY A 133 10.85 2.78 -5.97
N GLN A 134 11.06 3.94 -6.60
CA GLN A 134 11.91 5.01 -6.05
C GLN A 134 11.47 5.48 -4.66
N PHE A 135 10.17 5.45 -4.38
CA PHE A 135 9.59 5.94 -3.13
C PHE A 135 9.17 4.80 -2.19
N TRP A 136 9.57 3.56 -2.47
CA TRP A 136 9.29 2.43 -1.59
C TRP A 136 10.34 2.35 -0.48
N ALA A 137 9.91 2.04 0.75
CA ALA A 137 10.81 1.87 1.89
C ALA A 137 11.89 0.81 1.64
N ASP A 138 11.56 -0.21 0.83
CA ASP A 138 12.44 -1.32 0.47
C ASP A 138 13.71 -0.88 -0.25
N THR A 139 13.66 0.22 -1.02
CA THR A 139 14.81 0.73 -1.77
C THR A 139 15.98 1.03 -0.84
N GLU A 140 15.73 1.72 0.27
CA GLU A 140 16.79 2.10 1.20
C GLU A 140 17.25 0.91 2.06
N ILE A 141 16.35 -0.02 2.37
CA ILE A 141 16.69 -1.28 3.06
C ILE A 141 17.66 -2.09 2.21
N LEU A 142 17.42 -2.23 0.90
CA LEU A 142 18.30 -2.98 0.01
C LEU A 142 19.65 -2.27 -0.19
N ARG A 143 19.65 -0.94 -0.31
CA ARG A 143 20.90 -0.15 -0.41
C ARG A 143 21.75 -0.25 0.87
N SER A 144 21.13 -0.15 2.04
CA SER A 144 21.83 -0.30 3.32
C SER A 144 22.36 -1.72 3.54
N ALA A 145 21.75 -2.73 2.93
CA ALA A 145 22.28 -4.10 2.84
C ALA A 145 23.43 -4.27 1.82
N GLY A 146 23.88 -3.20 1.16
CA GLY A 146 24.97 -3.22 0.19
C GLY A 146 24.58 -3.74 -1.21
N LEU A 147 23.28 -3.82 -1.51
CA LEU A 147 22.78 -4.27 -2.81
C LEU A 147 22.71 -3.11 -3.81
N LYS A 148 22.94 -3.42 -5.09
CA LYS A 148 22.71 -2.46 -6.18
C LYS A 148 21.22 -2.37 -6.46
N VAL A 149 20.70 -1.15 -6.56
CA VAL A 149 19.26 -0.92 -6.78
C VAL A 149 19.03 0.06 -7.92
N ALA A 150 18.36 -0.41 -8.98
CA ALA A 150 17.79 0.42 -10.03
C ALA A 150 16.36 0.82 -9.64
N THR A 151 15.99 2.09 -9.86
CA THR A 151 14.71 2.62 -9.42
C THR A 151 13.86 3.18 -10.56
N SER A 152 12.54 3.05 -10.43
CA SER A 152 11.54 3.72 -11.28
C SER A 152 10.55 4.49 -10.41
N THR A 153 10.02 5.60 -10.92
CA THR A 153 8.91 6.33 -10.26
C THR A 153 7.54 5.75 -10.59
N LYS A 154 7.46 4.89 -11.61
CA LYS A 154 6.24 4.17 -12.02
C LYS A 154 6.40 2.68 -11.80
N ASP A 155 5.47 2.08 -11.09
CA ASP A 155 5.49 0.67 -10.71
C ASP A 155 5.40 -0.24 -11.94
N GLU A 156 4.55 0.10 -12.93
CA GLU A 156 4.40 -0.68 -14.16
C GLU A 156 5.69 -0.70 -14.99
N GLY A 157 6.46 0.39 -14.94
CA GLY A 157 7.73 0.52 -15.63
C GLY A 157 8.78 -0.49 -15.15
N LEU A 158 8.69 -0.95 -13.90
CA LEU A 158 9.64 -1.92 -13.36
C LEU A 158 9.55 -3.26 -14.07
N PHE A 159 8.36 -3.73 -14.42
CA PHE A 159 8.20 -5.00 -15.14
C PHE A 159 8.86 -4.94 -16.53
N HIS A 160 8.66 -3.84 -17.27
CA HIS A 160 9.33 -3.62 -18.56
C HIS A 160 10.84 -3.46 -18.42
N MET A 161 11.31 -2.88 -17.31
CA MET A 161 12.74 -2.77 -17.02
C MET A 161 13.38 -4.12 -16.68
N LEU A 162 12.66 -5.00 -15.97
CA LEU A 162 13.11 -6.38 -15.71
C LEU A 162 13.25 -7.15 -17.02
N ASP A 163 12.19 -7.12 -17.83
CA ASP A 163 12.11 -7.75 -19.15
C ASP A 163 13.22 -7.25 -20.09
N GLY A 164 13.42 -5.93 -20.13
CA GLY A 164 14.48 -5.28 -20.91
C GLY A 164 15.89 -5.36 -20.31
N GLY A 165 16.12 -6.16 -19.28
CA GLY A 165 17.46 -6.39 -18.72
C GLY A 165 18.11 -5.18 -18.03
N ARG A 166 17.31 -4.19 -17.58
CA ARG A 166 17.82 -2.99 -16.88
C ARG A 166 18.21 -3.27 -15.43
N PHE A 167 17.77 -4.40 -14.90
CA PHE A 167 18.21 -4.99 -13.63
C PHE A 167 18.00 -6.51 -13.68
N ASP A 168 18.54 -7.23 -12.69
CA ASP A 168 18.59 -8.70 -12.69
C ASP A 168 17.38 -9.35 -12.01
N TYR A 169 16.79 -8.71 -11.00
CA TYR A 169 15.64 -9.23 -10.26
C TYR A 169 14.79 -8.14 -9.63
N MET A 170 13.54 -8.44 -9.33
CA MET A 170 12.62 -7.55 -8.63
C MET A 170 12.10 -8.22 -7.34
N PRO A 171 12.61 -7.84 -6.16
CA PRO A 171 12.14 -8.37 -4.87
C PRO A 171 10.73 -7.90 -4.53
N ARG A 172 9.79 -8.83 -4.41
CA ARG A 172 8.38 -8.56 -4.02
C ARG A 172 7.99 -9.25 -2.74
N GLY A 173 7.16 -8.60 -1.94
CA GLY A 173 6.50 -9.22 -0.80
C GLY A 173 5.61 -10.39 -1.23
N VAL A 174 5.55 -11.44 -0.42
CA VAL A 174 4.69 -12.62 -0.67
C VAL A 174 3.24 -12.28 -1.07
N PRO A 175 2.53 -11.35 -0.39
CA PRO A 175 1.13 -11.07 -0.74
C PRO A 175 0.97 -10.29 -2.06
N GLU A 176 2.05 -9.76 -2.64
CA GLU A 176 1.99 -8.90 -3.82
C GLU A 176 2.04 -9.68 -5.15
N GLN A 177 2.62 -10.88 -5.14
CA GLN A 177 3.06 -11.56 -6.36
C GLN A 177 1.93 -12.19 -7.16
N TRP A 178 0.92 -12.74 -6.49
CA TRP A 178 -0.08 -13.59 -7.12
C TRP A 178 -0.96 -12.85 -8.13
N ASP A 179 -1.11 -11.53 -7.96
CA ASP A 179 -1.81 -10.69 -8.92
C ASP A 179 -0.87 -10.02 -9.91
N GLU A 180 0.41 -9.86 -9.56
CA GLU A 180 1.41 -9.27 -10.46
C GLU A 180 1.90 -10.23 -11.52
N ILE A 181 2.06 -11.52 -11.21
CA ILE A 181 2.43 -12.55 -12.19
C ILE A 181 1.40 -12.64 -13.33
N LYS A 182 0.14 -12.22 -13.09
CA LYS A 182 -0.89 -12.12 -14.15
C LYS A 182 -0.69 -10.93 -15.08
N ILE A 183 0.04 -9.90 -14.63
CA ILE A 183 0.32 -8.66 -15.36
C ILE A 183 1.59 -8.79 -16.22
N VAL A 184 2.53 -9.66 -15.83
CA VAL A 184 3.82 -9.82 -16.53
C VAL A 184 3.72 -10.84 -17.69
N SER A 185 4.61 -10.69 -18.69
CA SER A 185 4.73 -11.60 -19.84
C SER A 185 5.05 -13.05 -19.40
N GLN A 186 4.87 -14.03 -20.29
CA GLN A 186 5.26 -15.44 -20.03
C GLN A 186 6.78 -15.65 -19.85
N GLU A 187 7.56 -14.57 -19.89
CA GLU A 187 9.02 -14.57 -19.81
C GLU A 187 9.54 -14.22 -18.41
N VAL A 188 8.66 -13.84 -17.48
CA VAL A 188 9.00 -13.62 -16.06
C VAL A 188 8.43 -14.74 -15.21
N VAL A 189 9.25 -15.24 -14.27
CA VAL A 189 8.93 -16.34 -13.35
C VAL A 189 9.17 -15.98 -11.90
#